data_AF-A0A940JG90-F1
#
_entry.id   AF-A0A940JG90-F1
#
_cell.length_a   1.000
_cell.length_b   1.000
_cell.length_c   1.000
_cell.angle_alpha   90.00
_cell.angle_beta   90.00
_cell.angle_gamma   90.00
#
_symmetry.space_group_name_H-M   'P 1'
#
loop_
_entity.id
_entity.type
_entity.pdbx_description
1 polymer ?
#
loop_
_entity_poly.entity_id
_entity_poly.type
_entity_poly.pdbx_seq_one_letter_code
_entity_poly.pdbx_strand_id
1 'polypeptide(L)'
;MNDALQARLNGQLPEIDIAGDLYVVDLARQRLYLKNSPANVLWLEDMDVDSLGEGGYEFFYHTPSKQKYSVDYDHITGLPPEVIQIRLPHDGILDAVHEAKYNPGISYLDQLIERDQQIELFLEATVIPLRKTNLQRLAIGNILRRRDNKRGIRPKL
;
A
#
# COMPACT_ATOMS: atom_id res chain seq x y z
N MET A 1 -18.82 21.69 -9.65
CA MET A 1 -17.41 21.40 -9.34
C MET A 1 -17.28 21.30 -7.84
N ASN A 2 -17.13 20.08 -7.32
CA ASN A 2 -16.99 19.81 -5.88
C ASN A 2 -15.76 20.54 -5.29
N ASP A 3 -15.87 21.04 -4.06
CA ASP A 3 -14.82 21.75 -3.30
C ASP A 3 -13.49 20.98 -3.28
N ALA A 4 -13.54 19.65 -3.17
CA ALA A 4 -12.35 18.80 -3.21
C ALA A 4 -11.61 18.89 -4.55
N LEU A 5 -12.35 18.90 -5.66
CA LEU A 5 -11.78 19.07 -7.01
C LEU A 5 -11.16 20.46 -7.18
N GLN A 6 -11.82 21.51 -6.69
CA GLN A 6 -11.26 22.86 -6.73
C GLN A 6 -9.95 22.94 -5.93
N ALA A 7 -9.94 22.41 -4.70
CA ALA A 7 -8.76 22.38 -3.86
C ALA A 7 -7.60 21.61 -4.52
N ARG A 8 -7.89 20.44 -5.10
CA ARG A 8 -6.90 19.63 -5.82
C ARG A 8 -6.32 20.36 -7.02
N LEU A 9 -7.15 21.02 -7.82
CA LEU A 9 -6.73 21.82 -8.97
C LEU A 9 -5.88 23.03 -8.55
N ASN A 10 -6.12 23.58 -7.35
CA ASN A 10 -5.32 24.65 -6.74
C ASN A 10 -4.03 24.15 -6.06
N GLY A 11 -3.73 22.85 -6.15
CA GLY A 11 -2.45 22.27 -5.71
C GLY A 11 -2.48 21.51 -4.38
N GLN A 12 -3.63 21.41 -3.70
CA GLN A 12 -3.74 20.57 -2.51
C GLN A 12 -3.62 19.09 -2.91
N LEU A 13 -2.65 18.37 -2.36
CA LEU A 13 -2.49 16.93 -2.61
C LEU A 13 -3.45 16.11 -1.72
N PRO A 14 -3.91 14.93 -2.19
CA PRO A 14 -4.66 13.99 -1.35
C PRO A 14 -3.82 13.50 -0.18
N GLU A 15 -4.49 13.08 0.88
CA GLU A 15 -3.91 12.47 2.06
C GLU A 15 -4.53 11.08 2.27
N ILE A 16 -3.76 10.14 2.80
CA ILE A 16 -4.21 8.80 3.14
C ILE A 16 -3.81 8.45 4.57
N ASP A 17 -4.78 8.01 5.37
CA ASP A 17 -4.54 7.44 6.69
C ASP A 17 -4.00 6.01 6.55
N ILE A 18 -2.82 5.77 7.11
CA ILE A 18 -2.23 4.44 7.23
C ILE A 18 -2.06 4.13 8.71
N ALA A 19 -3.04 3.41 9.27
CA ALA A 19 -3.03 2.96 10.66
C ALA A 19 -2.89 4.10 11.69
N GLY A 20 -3.58 5.22 11.45
CA GLY A 20 -3.60 6.42 12.29
C GLY A 20 -2.55 7.47 11.92
N ASP A 21 -1.73 7.21 10.91
CA ASP A 21 -0.72 8.14 10.41
C ASP A 21 -1.14 8.73 9.06
N LEU A 22 -1.23 10.06 8.97
CA LEU A 22 -1.57 10.75 7.72
C LEU A 22 -0.34 10.92 6.82
N TYR A 23 -0.41 10.34 5.62
CA TYR A 23 0.56 10.52 4.55
C TYR A 23 -0.01 11.40 3.45
N VAL A 24 0.81 12.28 2.89
CA VAL A 24 0.47 13.01 1.67
C VAL A 24 0.81 12.15 0.46
N VAL A 25 -0.12 12.05 -0.49
CA VAL A 25 0.02 11.31 -1.74
C VAL A 25 0.67 12.21 -2.80
N ASP A 26 1.88 11.85 -3.26
CA ASP A 26 2.62 12.56 -4.32
C ASP A 26 2.92 11.59 -5.47
N LEU A 27 1.89 11.29 -6.28
CA LEU A 27 2.01 10.39 -7.43
C LEU A 27 3.01 10.89 -8.48
N ALA A 28 3.21 12.21 -8.59
CA ALA A 28 4.20 12.78 -9.49
C ALA A 28 5.64 12.37 -9.13
N ARG A 29 5.88 12.00 -7.87
CA ARG A 29 7.15 11.46 -7.39
C ARG A 29 7.05 10.02 -6.89
N GLN A 30 5.94 9.34 -7.19
CA GLN A 30 5.69 7.95 -6.82
C GLN A 30 5.94 7.65 -5.33
N ARG A 31 5.45 8.54 -4.46
CA ARG A 31 5.72 8.45 -3.02
C ARG A 31 4.57 8.90 -2.14
N LEU A 32 4.58 8.39 -0.92
CA LEU A 32 3.79 8.86 0.21
C LEU A 32 4.75 9.42 1.25
N TYR A 33 4.55 10.64 1.72
CA TYR A 33 5.38 11.19 2.80
C TYR A 33 4.54 11.54 4.02
N LEU A 34 5.04 11.20 5.20
CA LEU A 34 4.30 11.40 6.44
C LEU A 34 4.10 12.91 6.68
N LYS A 35 2.85 13.35 6.83
CA LYS A 35 2.48 14.78 6.90
C LYS A 35 3.25 15.55 7.97
N ASN A 36 3.43 14.92 9.14
CA ASN A 36 4.14 15.52 10.27
C ASN A 36 5.66 15.25 10.28
N SER A 37 6.18 14.44 9.36
CA SER A 37 7.61 14.19 9.19
C SER A 37 7.94 13.85 7.73
N PRO A 38 8.03 14.85 6.83
CA PRO A 38 8.16 14.62 5.39
C PRO A 38 9.44 13.89 4.94
N ALA A 39 10.43 13.75 5.84
CA ALA A 39 11.61 12.92 5.61
C ALA A 39 11.30 11.41 5.69
N ASN A 40 10.19 11.04 6.32
CA ASN A 40 9.68 9.68 6.31
C ASN A 40 8.84 9.46 5.06
N VAL A 41 9.36 8.64 4.13
CA VAL A 41 8.81 8.40 2.81
C VAL A 41 8.59 6.90 2.61
N LEU A 42 7.42 6.54 2.09
CA LEU A 42 7.12 5.24 1.51
C LEU A 42 7.08 5.40 -0.02
N TRP A 43 7.87 4.63 -0.74
CA TRP A 43 7.92 4.67 -2.20
C TRP A 43 6.90 3.67 -2.77
N LEU A 44 6.05 4.12 -3.70
CA LEU A 44 5.02 3.27 -4.31
C LEU A 44 5.66 2.17 -5.17
N GLU A 45 6.77 2.49 -5.83
CA GLU A 45 7.56 1.53 -6.63
C GLU A 45 8.14 0.37 -5.83
N ASP A 46 8.29 0.53 -4.50
CA ASP A 46 8.74 -0.55 -3.63
C ASP A 46 7.58 -1.48 -3.21
N MET A 47 6.33 -1.14 -3.49
CA MET A 47 5.17 -1.93 -3.03
C MET A 47 4.83 -3.05 -4.01
N ASP A 48 4.25 -4.13 -3.50
CA ASP A 48 3.75 -5.21 -4.35
C ASP A 48 2.41 -4.80 -4.98
N VAL A 49 2.07 -5.36 -6.14
CA VAL A 49 0.70 -5.23 -6.70
C VAL A 49 -0.28 -5.93 -5.77
N ASP A 50 -1.44 -5.32 -5.54
CA ASP A 50 -2.44 -5.88 -4.63
C ASP A 50 -2.87 -7.31 -5.03
N SER A 51 -3.13 -8.13 -4.01
CA SER A 51 -3.56 -9.53 -4.18
C SER A 51 -5.00 -9.72 -4.66
N LEU A 52 -5.81 -8.67 -4.76
CA LEU A 52 -7.17 -8.72 -5.33
C LEU A 52 -7.17 -8.52 -6.84
N GLY A 53 -6.06 -8.06 -7.42
CA GLY A 53 -5.93 -7.74 -8.85
C GLY A 53 -6.65 -6.45 -9.23
N GLU A 54 -6.88 -5.55 -8.28
CA GLU A 54 -7.54 -4.25 -8.52
C GLU A 54 -6.56 -3.17 -9.00
N GLY A 55 -5.27 -3.50 -9.11
CA GLY A 55 -4.21 -2.62 -9.62
C GLY A 55 -3.70 -1.60 -8.61
N GLY A 56 -4.04 -1.76 -7.33
CA GLY A 56 -3.49 -1.02 -6.21
C GLY A 56 -2.20 -1.63 -5.66
N TYR A 57 -1.84 -1.18 -4.47
CA TYR A 57 -0.57 -1.49 -3.83
C TYR A 57 -0.78 -2.27 -2.54
N GLU A 58 0.11 -3.21 -2.26
CA GLU A 58 0.11 -3.98 -1.02
C GLU A 58 1.53 -4.10 -0.46
N PHE A 59 1.67 -3.88 0.83
CA PHE A 59 2.98 -3.96 1.49
C PHE A 59 2.84 -4.25 2.97
N PHE A 60 3.90 -4.75 3.60
CA PHE A 60 3.95 -4.85 5.06
C PHE A 60 4.48 -3.56 5.65
N TYR A 61 3.87 -3.10 6.73
CA TYR A 61 4.18 -1.85 7.41
C TYR A 61 4.52 -2.12 8.86
N HIS A 62 5.67 -1.63 9.30
CA HIS A 62 6.08 -1.66 10.69
C HIS A 62 5.59 -0.39 11.39
N THR A 63 4.60 -0.53 12.27
CA THR A 63 3.89 0.61 12.86
C THR A 63 4.77 1.55 13.70
N PRO A 64 5.80 1.09 14.47
CA PRO A 64 6.63 1.98 15.26
C PRO A 64 7.59 2.81 14.42
N SER A 65 8.25 2.19 13.42
CA SER A 65 9.20 2.91 12.56
C SER A 65 8.51 3.67 11.44
N LYS A 66 7.24 3.35 11.17
CA LYS A 66 6.44 3.93 10.09
C LYS A 66 7.11 3.75 8.73
N GLN A 67 7.57 2.52 8.47
CA GLN A 67 8.31 2.13 7.28
C GLN A 67 7.75 0.84 6.70
N LYS A 68 8.01 0.62 5.41
CA LYS A 68 7.82 -0.70 4.80
C LYS A 68 8.68 -1.73 5.54
N TYR A 69 8.08 -2.87 5.85
CA TYR A 69 8.73 -4.04 6.42
C TYR A 69 8.98 -5.07 5.31
N SER A 70 10.22 -5.53 5.19
CA SER A 70 10.57 -6.61 4.26
C SER A 70 10.48 -7.95 4.97
N VAL A 71 9.60 -8.82 4.49
CA VAL A 71 9.46 -10.18 5.03
C VAL A 71 10.53 -11.10 4.45
N ASP A 72 11.32 -11.73 5.32
CA ASP A 72 12.16 -12.87 4.95
C ASP A 72 11.31 -14.14 4.90
N TYR A 73 10.74 -14.42 3.72
CA TYR A 73 9.84 -15.56 3.51
C TYR A 73 10.50 -16.92 3.75
N ASP A 74 11.82 -17.03 3.55
CA ASP A 74 12.56 -18.28 3.73
C ASP A 74 12.84 -18.59 5.19
N HIS A 75 12.97 -17.53 6.02
CA HIS A 75 13.38 -17.68 7.40
C HIS A 75 12.35 -17.29 8.45
N ILE A 76 11.20 -16.72 8.07
CA ILE A 76 10.12 -16.41 8.99
C ILE A 76 9.66 -17.66 9.75
N THR A 77 9.62 -17.60 11.08
CA THR A 77 9.15 -18.69 11.96
C THR A 77 8.01 -18.26 12.89
N GLY A 78 7.54 -17.03 12.75
CA GLY A 78 6.41 -16.49 13.49
C GLY A 78 5.96 -15.18 12.84
N LEU A 79 4.80 -14.66 13.24
CA LEU A 79 4.37 -13.35 12.78
C LEU A 79 5.26 -12.28 13.41
N PRO A 80 5.87 -11.37 12.63
CA PRO A 80 6.62 -10.27 13.18
C PRO A 80 5.70 -9.39 14.05
N PRO A 81 6.15 -8.98 15.26
CA PRO A 81 5.39 -8.08 16.09
C PRO A 81 5.28 -6.70 15.44
N GLU A 82 4.20 -5.97 15.72
CA GLU A 82 4.02 -4.57 15.30
C GLU A 82 4.11 -4.34 13.78
N VAL A 83 3.89 -5.42 13.01
CA VAL A 83 3.76 -5.37 11.56
C VAL A 83 2.33 -5.68 11.18
N ILE A 84 1.82 -4.95 10.21
CA ILE A 84 0.51 -5.14 9.58
C ILE A 84 0.71 -5.16 8.06
N GLN A 85 -0.24 -5.73 7.32
CA GLN A 85 -0.28 -5.57 5.88
C GLN A 85 -1.21 -4.40 5.55
N ILE A 86 -0.76 -3.52 4.67
CA ILE A 86 -1.49 -2.36 4.19
C ILE A 86 -1.85 -2.60 2.74
N ARG A 87 -3.07 -2.25 2.38
CA ARG A 87 -3.48 -2.13 0.98
C ARG A 87 -3.92 -0.71 0.68
N LEU A 88 -3.34 -0.16 -0.37
CA LEU A 88 -3.70 1.12 -0.95
C LEU A 88 -4.48 0.87 -2.24
N PRO A 89 -5.43 1.75 -2.59
CA PRO A 89 -6.09 1.66 -3.87
C PRO A 89 -5.13 2.04 -5.01
N HIS A 90 -5.56 1.85 -6.26
CA HIS A 90 -4.80 2.23 -7.45
C HIS A 90 -4.72 3.76 -7.64
N ASP A 91 -3.83 4.21 -8.53
CA ASP A 91 -3.48 5.63 -8.74
C ASP A 91 -4.68 6.53 -9.01
N GLY A 92 -5.63 6.08 -9.84
CA GLY A 92 -6.87 6.82 -10.12
C GLY A 92 -7.76 7.09 -8.89
N ILE A 93 -7.67 6.29 -7.82
CA ILE A 93 -8.33 6.59 -6.54
C ILE A 93 -7.42 7.42 -5.64
N LEU A 94 -6.12 7.12 -5.61
CA LEU A 94 -5.13 7.86 -4.82
C LEU A 94 -5.04 9.35 -5.20
N ASP A 95 -5.04 9.65 -6.50
CA ASP A 95 -5.09 11.02 -7.03
C ASP A 95 -5.68 11.02 -8.44
N ALA A 96 -7.01 11.03 -8.52
CA ALA A 96 -7.76 11.05 -9.78
C ALA A 96 -7.32 12.19 -10.73
N VAL A 97 -6.96 13.37 -10.18
CA VAL A 97 -6.54 14.51 -10.98
C VAL A 97 -5.15 14.31 -11.56
N HIS A 98 -4.24 13.67 -10.81
CA HIS A 98 -2.94 13.29 -11.36
C HIS A 98 -3.08 12.22 -12.44
N GLU A 99 -3.80 11.12 -12.16
CA GLU A 99 -4.02 10.04 -13.13
C GLU A 99 -4.60 10.59 -14.44
N ALA A 100 -5.62 11.45 -14.34
CA ALA A 100 -6.27 12.05 -15.48
C ALA A 100 -5.36 12.95 -16.35
N LYS A 101 -4.34 13.56 -15.74
CA LYS A 101 -3.36 14.40 -16.45
C LYS A 101 -2.31 13.59 -17.19
N TYR A 102 -1.91 12.45 -16.63
CA TYR A 102 -0.72 11.71 -17.06
C TYR A 102 -1.03 10.39 -17.77
N ASN A 103 -2.29 9.93 -17.77
CA ASN A 103 -2.75 8.78 -18.54
C ASN A 103 -3.83 9.17 -19.58
N PRO A 104 -3.43 9.77 -20.73
CA PRO A 104 -4.33 10.52 -21.62
C PRO A 104 -5.10 9.62 -22.62
N GLY A 105 -5.96 8.74 -22.12
CA GLY A 105 -7.07 8.22 -22.92
C GLY A 105 -8.20 9.25 -22.97
N ILE A 106 -8.24 10.10 -24.01
CA ILE A 106 -9.25 11.17 -24.25
C ILE A 106 -9.60 11.98 -22.98
N SER A 107 -8.83 13.04 -22.72
CA SER A 107 -9.01 14.09 -21.69
C SER A 107 -9.85 13.66 -20.48
N TYR A 108 -9.29 12.76 -19.67
CA TYR A 108 -9.95 12.23 -18.48
C TYR A 108 -10.27 13.33 -17.44
N LEU A 109 -9.55 14.46 -17.49
CA LEU A 109 -9.86 15.65 -16.68
C LEU A 109 -11.19 16.29 -17.08
N ASP A 110 -11.45 16.44 -18.38
CA ASP A 110 -12.73 16.96 -18.85
C ASP A 110 -13.85 15.98 -18.45
N GLN A 111 -13.61 14.67 -18.52
CA GLN A 111 -14.57 13.68 -18.05
C GLN A 111 -14.81 13.73 -16.53
N LEU A 112 -13.77 13.94 -15.71
CA LEU A 112 -13.92 14.12 -14.25
C LEU A 112 -14.78 15.34 -13.94
N ILE A 113 -14.57 16.43 -14.67
CA ILE A 113 -15.32 17.69 -14.53
C ILE A 113 -16.76 17.53 -15.03
N GLU A 114 -16.96 16.93 -16.21
CA GLU A 114 -18.26 16.74 -16.86
C GLU A 114 -19.15 15.74 -16.11
N ARG A 115 -18.56 14.69 -15.54
CA ARG A 115 -19.29 13.67 -14.77
C ARG A 115 -19.54 14.05 -13.32
N ASP A 116 -19.02 15.21 -12.87
CA ASP A 116 -19.01 15.65 -11.47
C ASP A 116 -18.59 14.51 -10.53
N GLN A 117 -17.57 13.74 -10.94
CA GLN A 117 -17.09 12.63 -10.11
C GLN A 117 -16.59 13.19 -8.80
N GLN A 118 -17.12 12.67 -7.69
CA GLN A 118 -16.68 13.04 -6.36
C GLN A 118 -15.27 12.50 -6.18
N ILE A 119 -14.28 13.39 -6.17
CA ILE A 119 -12.93 13.06 -5.76
C ILE A 119 -12.81 13.20 -4.24
N GLU A 120 -11.99 12.35 -3.63
CA GLU A 120 -11.69 12.39 -2.21
C GLU A 120 -10.26 12.90 -2.00
N LEU A 121 -10.08 13.81 -1.04
CA LEU A 121 -8.76 14.31 -0.63
C LEU A 121 -8.27 13.66 0.67
N PHE A 122 -9.11 12.87 1.32
CA PHE A 122 -8.80 12.16 2.55
C PHE A 122 -9.27 10.72 2.38
N LEU A 123 -8.31 9.82 2.25
CA LEU A 123 -8.51 8.40 2.02
C LEU A 123 -8.14 7.62 3.29
N GLU A 124 -8.64 6.40 3.41
CA GLU A 124 -8.23 5.46 4.45
C GLU A 124 -7.67 4.19 3.80
N ALA A 125 -6.46 3.80 4.19
CA ALA A 125 -5.87 2.57 3.72
C ALA A 125 -6.52 1.35 4.38
N THR A 126 -6.61 0.25 3.65
CA THR A 126 -7.11 -1.00 4.23
C THR A 126 -6.02 -1.63 5.10
N VAL A 127 -6.30 -1.80 6.39
CA VAL A 127 -5.41 -2.45 7.36
C VAL A 127 -5.77 -3.93 7.52
N ILE A 128 -4.80 -4.80 7.22
CA ILE A 128 -4.96 -6.25 7.29
C ILE A 128 -4.05 -6.81 8.39
N PRO A 129 -4.61 -7.32 9.50
CA PRO A 129 -3.82 -8.01 10.52
C PRO A 129 -3.09 -9.22 9.95
N LEU A 130 -1.82 -9.44 10.32
CA LEU A 130 -1.01 -10.52 9.74
C LEU A 130 -1.60 -11.92 9.91
N ARG A 131 -2.43 -12.15 10.94
CA ARG A 131 -3.16 -13.41 11.14
C ARG A 131 -4.17 -13.73 10.05
N LYS A 132 -4.63 -12.71 9.29
CA LYS A 132 -5.51 -12.87 8.12
C LYS A 132 -4.72 -13.07 6.81
N THR A 133 -3.40 -13.10 6.87
CA THR A 133 -2.51 -13.27 5.72
C THR A 133 -1.94 -14.69 5.66
N ASN A 134 -1.23 -15.02 4.58
CA ASN A 134 -0.55 -16.31 4.45
C ASN A 134 0.73 -16.44 5.31
N LEU A 135 1.20 -15.38 5.98
CA LEU A 135 2.46 -15.40 6.75
C LEU A 135 2.46 -16.42 7.88
N GLN A 136 1.32 -16.62 8.56
CA GLN A 136 1.25 -17.60 9.64
C GLN A 136 1.46 -19.03 9.12
N ARG A 137 0.88 -19.35 7.95
CA ARG A 137 1.06 -20.64 7.29
C ARG A 137 2.51 -20.84 6.85
N LEU A 138 3.14 -19.82 6.27
CA LEU A 138 4.54 -19.85 5.85
C LEU A 138 5.48 -20.07 7.04
N ALA A 139 5.25 -19.36 8.14
CA ALA A 139 6.02 -19.52 9.38
C ALA A 139 6.00 -20.96 9.92
N ILE A 140 4.81 -21.57 9.96
CA ILE A 140 4.65 -22.98 10.39
C ILE A 140 5.39 -23.92 9.42
N GLY A 141 5.25 -23.71 8.11
CA GLY A 141 5.95 -24.50 7.09
C GLY A 141 7.47 -24.45 7.24
N ASN A 142 8.03 -23.27 7.51
CA ASN A 142 9.47 -23.09 7.74
C ASN A 142 9.96 -23.82 8.98
N ILE A 143 9.18 -23.79 10.07
CA ILE A 143 9.50 -24.54 11.30
C ILE A 143 9.55 -26.05 11.02
N LEU A 144 8.55 -26.58 10.30
CA LEU A 144 8.48 -28.00 9.97
C LEU A 144 9.65 -28.44 9.08
N ARG A 145 9.92 -27.71 7.98
CA ARG A 145 11.07 -27.98 7.09
C ARG A 145 12.41 -28.01 7.85
N ARG A 146 12.63 -27.05 8.77
CA ARG A 146 13.85 -27.03 9.60
C ARG A 146 13.95 -28.23 10.53
N ARG A 147 12.83 -28.72 11.07
CA ARG A 147 12.81 -29.92 11.94
C ARG A 147 13.14 -31.18 11.14
N ASP A 148 12.57 -31.34 9.95
CA ASP A 148 12.78 -32.53 9.11
C ASP A 148 14.21 -32.58 8.57
N ASN A 149 14.76 -31.43 8.15
CA ASN A 149 16.16 -31.30 7.75
C ASN A 149 17.12 -31.67 8.90
N LYS A 150 16.83 -31.26 10.14
CA LYS A 150 17.63 -31.64 11.32
C LYS A 150 17.51 -33.13 11.68
N ARG A 151 16.42 -33.79 11.29
CA ARG A 151 16.17 -35.22 11.54
C ARG A 151 16.68 -36.12 10.41
N GLY A 152 17.25 -35.56 9.33
CA GLY A 152 17.78 -36.33 8.21
C GLY A 152 16.72 -37.00 7.33
N ILE A 153 15.44 -36.62 7.46
CA ILE A 153 14.35 -37.19 6.68
C ILE A 153 14.33 -36.49 5.31
N ARG A 154 15.03 -37.05 4.32
CA ARG A 154 14.84 -36.63 2.92
C ARG A 154 13.58 -37.31 2.36
N PRO A 155 12.64 -36.59 1.73
CA PRO A 155 11.55 -37.22 1.00
C PRO A 155 12.14 -38.07 -0.13
N LYS A 156 11.66 -39.32 -0.27
CA LYS A 156 11.92 -40.09 -1.49
C LYS A 156 11.13 -39.43 -2.62
N LEU A 157 11.85 -39.06 -3.69
CA LEU A 157 11.30 -38.66 -4.98
C LEU A 157 10.39 -39.75 -5.55
#